data_AF-A0A4E0RVB5-F1
#
_entry.id   AF-A0A4E0RVB5-F1
#
_cell.length_a   1.000
_cell.length_b   1.000
_cell.length_c   1.000
_cell.angle_alpha   90.00
_cell.angle_beta   90.00
_cell.angle_gamma   90.00
#
_symmetry.space_group_name_H-M   'P 1'
#
loop_
_entity.id
_entity.type
_entity.pdbx_description
1 polymer ?
#
loop_
_entity_poly.entity_id
_entity_poly.type
_entity_poly.pdbx_seq_one_letter_code
_entity_poly.pdbx_strand_id
1 'polypeptide(L)'
;MTRENRFRFVNYKEEIKNKVVISHKNVHYAEHDQELDSFFASSVERWSSSNSGQELVAFRKRIAPHSVSLQLVHLHQKLIVTELLSFLKLTPVVACTPFLDLVGSLCCDLREDFLPYLQDFLPEIFELIRTQYKDGDVLHQSFNCLSHVTYFLHRPLTQDVSNTLKMFSPILTSHVTHIAEFGAECLAFILRKVSDRHVLLFKMLEVFEENYSLIGILLSEVLRGPHGRLHTSAHEILPLMFGLACGTQASPTPGVRKGIAALLKKRCHPESVKQNAEHIKISAAGMALRETLIRLLGSLDANEVVYLIGLLEVSFDGMKNSPDVLERFKEALSILNTLICSSPTEYAASTEDSFGACFSKALSVSASEDIIPVFTKFLRGSIRRYNPFDQIRMVCRGLFRQELLDFNG
;
A
#
# COMPACT_ATOMS: atom_id res chain seq x y z
N MET A 1 -23.39 -29.48 12.01
CA MET A 1 -23.39 -28.26 12.83
C MET A 1 -22.02 -27.61 12.74
N THR A 2 -21.84 -26.74 11.75
CA THR A 2 -20.64 -25.89 11.63
C THR A 2 -20.65 -24.90 12.78
N ARG A 3 -19.58 -24.88 13.59
CA ARG A 3 -19.35 -23.83 14.59
C ARG A 3 -19.26 -22.50 13.84
N GLU A 4 -20.34 -21.73 13.79
CA GLU A 4 -20.28 -20.34 13.37
C GLU A 4 -19.38 -19.59 14.36
N ASN A 5 -18.29 -19.05 13.84
CA ASN A 5 -17.34 -18.27 14.61
C ASN A 5 -18.04 -16.96 15.02
N ARG A 6 -18.51 -16.87 16.28
CA ARG A 6 -19.26 -15.70 16.80
C ARG A 6 -18.45 -14.41 16.78
N PHE A 7 -17.13 -14.52 16.74
CA PHE A 7 -16.21 -13.39 16.72
C PHE A 7 -15.51 -13.38 15.36
N ARG A 8 -15.93 -12.46 14.49
CA ARG A 8 -15.19 -12.12 13.27
C ARG A 8 -14.52 -10.79 13.50
N PHE A 9 -13.22 -10.73 13.22
CA PHE A 9 -12.51 -9.48 13.16
C PHE A 9 -13.11 -8.64 12.02
N VAL A 10 -13.63 -7.47 12.33
CA VAL A 10 -14.05 -6.49 11.32
C VAL A 10 -12.79 -6.09 10.56
N ASN A 11 -12.76 -6.31 9.24
CA ASN A 11 -11.61 -5.89 8.45
C ASN A 11 -11.58 -4.35 8.32
N TYR A 12 -10.42 -3.77 8.04
CA TYR A 12 -10.28 -2.31 7.98
C TYR A 12 -11.20 -1.68 6.91
N LYS A 13 -11.44 -2.38 5.79
CA LYS A 13 -12.40 -1.93 4.75
C LYS A 13 -13.82 -1.72 5.29
N GLU A 14 -14.30 -2.63 6.14
CA GLU A 14 -15.60 -2.52 6.81
C GLU A 14 -15.62 -1.35 7.81
N GLU A 15 -14.53 -1.15 8.56
CA GLU A 15 -14.39 0.00 9.45
C GLU A 15 -14.48 1.34 8.69
N ILE A 16 -13.76 1.47 7.57
CA ILE A 16 -13.83 2.68 6.74
C ILE A 16 -15.22 2.92 6.20
N LYS A 17 -15.95 1.88 5.77
CA LYS A 17 -17.34 2.01 5.32
C LYS A 17 -18.22 2.58 6.43
N ASN A 18 -18.04 2.15 7.67
CA ASN A 18 -18.76 2.69 8.82
C ASN A 18 -18.43 4.18 9.03
N LYS A 19 -17.16 4.60 8.90
CA LYS A 19 -16.77 6.02 9.05
C LYS A 19 -17.31 6.91 7.93
N VAL A 20 -17.38 6.39 6.70
CA VAL A 20 -18.03 7.08 5.58
C VAL A 20 -19.49 7.37 5.90
N VAL A 21 -20.23 6.40 6.45
CA VAL A 21 -21.64 6.59 6.86
C VAL A 21 -21.77 7.67 7.93
N ILE A 22 -20.90 7.65 8.96
CA ILE A 22 -20.87 8.68 10.01
C ILE A 22 -20.67 10.07 9.39
N SER A 23 -19.71 10.20 8.47
CA SER A 23 -19.44 11.47 7.81
C SER A 23 -20.63 11.99 7.00
N HIS A 24 -21.35 11.12 6.27
CA HIS A 24 -22.51 11.53 5.45
C HIS A 24 -23.74 11.87 6.29
N LYS A 25 -23.96 11.15 7.41
CA LYS A 25 -25.02 11.49 8.37
C LYS A 25 -24.86 12.92 8.85
N ASN A 26 -23.64 13.36 9.17
CA ASN A 26 -23.40 14.73 9.63
C ASN A 26 -23.56 15.80 8.54
N VAL A 27 -23.38 15.47 7.25
CA VAL A 27 -23.65 16.44 6.16
C VAL A 27 -25.15 16.70 6.03
N HIS A 28 -25.99 15.70 6.32
CA HIS A 28 -27.46 15.83 6.27
C HIS A 28 -28.09 16.25 7.61
N TYR A 29 -27.38 16.13 8.73
CA TYR A 29 -27.87 16.44 10.09
C TYR A 29 -27.32 17.76 10.66
N ALA A 30 -26.96 18.73 9.82
CA ALA A 30 -26.75 20.10 10.29
C ALA A 30 -28.06 20.78 10.76
N GLU A 31 -29.20 20.08 10.75
CA GLU A 31 -30.51 20.68 11.03
C GLU A 31 -31.30 20.13 12.24
N HIS A 32 -31.00 19.00 12.92
CA HIS A 32 -31.75 18.65 14.15
C HIS A 32 -31.07 17.67 15.15
N ASP A 33 -31.03 18.12 16.42
CA ASP A 33 -31.12 17.40 17.70
C ASP A 33 -30.22 16.17 17.97
N GLN A 34 -29.00 16.42 18.45
CA GLN A 34 -28.35 15.63 19.51
C GLN A 34 -27.90 16.60 20.62
N GLU A 35 -28.10 16.25 21.88
CA GLU A 35 -27.78 17.11 23.05
C GLU A 35 -26.32 17.57 23.15
N LEU A 36 -25.41 17.01 22.35
CA LEU A 36 -24.00 17.40 22.26
C LEU A 36 -23.54 17.44 20.79
N ASP A 37 -23.16 18.63 20.29
CA ASP A 37 -22.62 18.84 18.94
C ASP A 37 -21.20 18.25 18.72
N SER A 38 -20.65 17.53 19.70
CA SER A 38 -19.25 17.04 19.72
C SER A 38 -19.19 15.53 19.89
N PHE A 39 -18.40 14.87 19.04
CA PHE A 39 -18.11 13.43 19.15
C PHE A 39 -17.33 13.14 20.42
N PHE A 40 -16.35 13.98 20.75
CA PHE A 40 -15.56 13.83 21.96
C PHE A 40 -16.43 13.94 23.22
N ALA A 41 -17.24 15.00 23.33
CA ALA A 41 -18.15 15.21 24.46
C ALA A 41 -19.11 14.02 24.63
N SER A 42 -19.74 13.58 23.53
CA SER A 42 -20.65 12.44 23.51
C SER A 42 -19.97 11.14 23.95
N SER A 43 -18.74 10.90 23.52
CA SER A 43 -17.98 9.72 23.92
C SER A 43 -17.55 9.79 25.39
N VAL A 44 -17.16 10.97 25.90
CA VAL A 44 -16.88 11.16 27.34
C VAL A 44 -18.11 10.82 28.18
N GLU A 45 -19.30 11.30 27.80
CA GLU A 45 -20.53 11.01 28.53
C GLU A 45 -20.91 9.53 28.48
N ARG A 46 -20.83 8.91 27.29
CA ARG A 46 -21.08 7.47 27.09
C ARG A 46 -20.18 6.61 27.97
N TRP A 47 -18.88 6.92 28.00
CA TRP A 47 -17.95 6.18 28.85
C TRP A 47 -18.16 6.49 30.32
N SER A 48 -18.58 7.71 30.67
CA SER A 48 -18.88 8.06 32.07
C SER A 48 -20.09 7.33 32.63
N SER A 49 -21.09 7.01 31.79
CA SER A 49 -22.27 6.24 32.21
C SER A 49 -22.03 4.74 32.26
N SER A 50 -21.15 4.22 31.40
CA SER A 50 -20.88 2.78 31.28
C SER A 50 -19.65 2.29 32.05
N ASN A 51 -18.69 3.16 32.38
CA ASN A 51 -17.40 2.76 32.93
C ASN A 51 -17.08 3.52 34.23
N SER A 52 -16.82 2.76 35.28
CA SER A 52 -16.53 3.26 36.63
C SER A 52 -15.03 3.22 36.99
N GLY A 53 -14.14 3.06 36.00
CA GLY A 53 -12.70 3.02 36.19
C GLY A 53 -12.16 4.30 36.84
N GLN A 54 -11.23 4.15 37.78
CA GLN A 54 -10.69 5.27 38.55
C GLN A 54 -9.98 6.28 37.66
N GLU A 55 -9.29 5.79 36.63
CA GLU A 55 -8.56 6.55 35.63
C GLU A 55 -9.50 7.41 34.81
N LEU A 56 -10.60 6.84 34.30
CA LEU A 56 -11.58 7.58 33.52
C LEU A 56 -12.30 8.64 34.37
N VAL A 57 -12.65 8.32 35.61
CA VAL A 57 -13.25 9.29 36.55
C VAL A 57 -12.28 10.44 36.83
N ALA A 58 -11.00 10.14 37.04
CA ALA A 58 -9.96 11.15 37.26
C ALA A 58 -9.75 12.02 36.02
N PHE A 59 -9.68 11.42 34.83
CA PHE A 59 -9.59 12.13 33.56
C PHE A 59 -10.78 13.07 33.36
N ARG A 60 -12.01 12.55 33.49
CA ARG A 60 -13.24 13.32 33.34
C ARG A 60 -13.26 14.55 34.25
N LYS A 61 -12.85 14.41 35.51
CA LYS A 61 -12.79 15.55 36.46
C LYS A 61 -11.90 16.69 35.96
N ARG A 62 -10.82 16.38 35.22
CA ARG A 62 -9.89 17.39 34.68
C ARG A 62 -10.42 18.08 33.43
N ILE A 63 -11.13 17.34 32.57
CA ILE A 63 -11.58 17.86 31.27
C ILE A 63 -13.03 18.36 31.26
N ALA A 64 -13.87 17.97 32.22
CA ALA A 64 -15.31 18.28 32.24
C ALA A 64 -15.67 19.75 31.97
N PRO A 65 -15.02 20.77 32.56
CA PRO A 65 -15.38 22.16 32.28
C PRO A 65 -14.98 22.64 30.87
N HIS A 66 -14.19 21.85 30.14
CA HIS A 66 -13.55 22.22 28.89
C HIS A 66 -14.03 21.39 27.68
N SER A 67 -14.89 20.40 27.88
CA SER A 67 -15.21 19.41 26.83
C SER A 67 -16.71 19.11 26.67
N VAL A 68 -17.60 20.01 27.14
CA VAL A 68 -19.07 19.81 27.03
C VAL A 68 -19.65 20.23 25.69
N SER A 69 -18.89 20.89 24.82
CA SER A 69 -19.36 21.27 23.48
C SER A 69 -18.19 21.31 22.50
N LEU A 70 -18.49 21.25 21.20
CA LEU A 70 -17.48 21.30 20.14
C LEU A 70 -16.64 22.57 20.22
N GLN A 71 -17.26 23.72 20.50
CA GLN A 71 -16.56 25.00 20.64
C GLN A 71 -15.53 24.98 21.77
N LEU A 72 -15.88 24.39 22.91
CA LEU A 72 -14.96 24.27 24.04
C LEU A 72 -13.83 23.28 23.75
N VAL A 73 -14.12 22.18 23.03
CA VAL A 73 -13.10 21.24 22.57
C VAL A 73 -12.06 21.93 21.69
N HIS A 74 -12.48 22.76 20.72
CA HIS A 74 -11.54 23.54 19.92
C HIS A 74 -10.78 24.58 20.73
N LEU A 75 -11.45 25.30 21.64
CA LEU A 75 -10.84 26.34 22.47
C LEU A 75 -9.75 25.78 23.41
N HIS A 76 -10.02 24.62 24.01
CA HIS A 76 -9.16 24.00 25.02
C HIS A 76 -8.41 22.77 24.51
N GLN A 77 -8.28 22.60 23.20
CA GLN A 77 -7.69 21.41 22.57
C GLN A 77 -6.33 21.00 23.17
N LYS A 78 -5.45 21.96 23.49
CA LYS A 78 -4.12 21.67 24.04
C LYS A 78 -4.20 21.01 25.41
N LEU A 79 -5.09 21.47 26.28
CA LEU A 79 -5.31 20.89 27.60
C LEU A 79 -5.89 19.48 27.47
N ILE A 80 -6.94 19.34 26.65
CA ILE A 80 -7.62 18.06 26.41
C ILE A 80 -6.64 17.03 25.86
N VAL A 81 -5.85 17.39 24.85
CA VAL A 81 -4.81 16.53 24.26
C VAL A 81 -3.78 16.13 25.30
N THR A 82 -3.27 17.09 26.09
CA THR A 82 -2.22 16.83 27.08
C THR A 82 -2.70 15.86 28.16
N GLU A 83 -3.91 16.06 28.68
CA GLU A 83 -4.52 15.16 29.65
C GLU A 83 -4.85 13.80 29.02
N LEU A 84 -5.43 13.77 27.82
CA LEU A 84 -5.78 12.51 27.16
C LEU A 84 -4.54 11.65 26.89
N LEU A 85 -3.46 12.28 26.41
CA LEU A 85 -2.19 11.62 26.18
C LEU A 85 -1.56 11.12 27.48
N SER A 86 -1.60 11.91 28.56
CA SER A 86 -1.03 11.50 29.85
C SER A 86 -1.75 10.27 30.41
N PHE A 87 -3.08 10.24 30.35
CA PHE A 87 -3.86 9.10 30.78
C PHE A 87 -3.67 7.89 29.86
N LEU A 88 -3.56 8.08 28.54
CA LEU A 88 -3.28 6.98 27.62
C LEU A 88 -1.97 6.25 27.96
N LYS A 89 -0.94 7.00 28.41
CA LYS A 89 0.36 6.45 28.81
C LYS A 89 0.34 5.77 30.19
N LEU A 90 -0.40 6.33 31.14
CA LEU A 90 -0.38 5.89 32.54
C LEU A 90 -1.42 4.82 32.86
N THR A 91 -2.47 4.71 32.06
CA THR A 91 -3.58 3.79 32.31
C THR A 91 -3.14 2.35 32.07
N PRO A 92 -3.48 1.39 32.95
CA PRO A 92 -3.26 -0.02 32.71
C PRO A 92 -3.98 -0.47 31.44
N VAL A 93 -3.37 -1.38 30.67
CA VAL A 93 -3.90 -1.88 29.37
C VAL A 93 -5.40 -2.24 29.43
N VAL A 94 -5.84 -2.91 30.50
CA VAL A 94 -7.23 -3.35 30.69
C VAL A 94 -8.25 -2.21 30.73
N ALA A 95 -7.80 -0.98 31.00
CA ALA A 95 -8.61 0.22 31.09
C ALA A 95 -8.30 1.22 29.95
N CYS A 96 -7.50 0.86 28.94
CA CYS A 96 -7.12 1.76 27.84
C CYS A 96 -8.21 1.96 26.78
N THR A 97 -9.19 1.04 26.69
CA THR A 97 -10.26 1.08 25.67
C THR A 97 -11.00 2.43 25.57
N PRO A 98 -11.48 3.05 26.68
CA PRO A 98 -12.12 4.35 26.62
C PRO A 98 -11.20 5.43 26.05
N PHE A 99 -9.91 5.41 26.41
CA PHE A 99 -8.95 6.42 25.95
C PHE A 99 -8.68 6.31 24.44
N LEU A 100 -8.64 5.09 23.88
CA LEU A 100 -8.53 4.88 22.44
C LEU A 100 -9.76 5.42 21.67
N ASP A 101 -10.98 5.17 22.16
CA ASP A 101 -12.21 5.72 21.56
C ASP A 101 -12.27 7.26 21.67
N LEU A 102 -11.81 7.80 22.80
CA LEU A 102 -11.70 9.25 23.02
C LEU A 102 -10.69 9.90 22.07
N VAL A 103 -9.55 9.27 21.77
CA VAL A 103 -8.61 9.76 20.76
C VAL A 103 -9.26 9.80 19.37
N GLY A 104 -9.94 8.72 18.96
CA GLY A 104 -10.66 8.68 17.69
C GLY A 104 -11.77 9.73 17.58
N SER A 105 -12.49 9.97 18.68
CA SER A 105 -13.56 10.98 18.77
C SER A 105 -12.99 12.41 18.75
N LEU A 106 -11.88 12.67 19.44
CA LEU A 106 -11.20 13.96 19.43
C LEU A 106 -10.66 14.30 18.04
N CYS A 107 -10.09 13.30 17.34
CA CYS A 107 -9.64 13.46 15.96
C CYS A 107 -10.80 13.78 14.99
N CYS A 108 -11.99 13.24 15.24
CA CYS A 108 -13.19 13.55 14.44
C CYS A 108 -13.63 15.01 14.59
N ASP A 109 -13.59 15.53 15.82
CA ASP A 109 -13.95 16.92 16.12
C ASP A 109 -12.89 17.90 15.59
N LEU A 110 -11.61 17.68 15.93
CA LEU A 110 -10.51 18.60 15.58
C LEU A 110 -10.09 18.51 14.11
N ARG A 111 -10.26 17.36 13.46
CA ARG A 111 -9.84 17.14 12.06
C ARG A 111 -8.38 17.55 11.84
N GLU A 112 -8.11 18.43 10.88
CA GLU A 112 -6.75 18.85 10.52
C GLU A 112 -6.00 19.51 11.70
N ASP A 113 -6.72 20.12 12.65
CA ASP A 113 -6.14 20.68 13.89
C ASP A 113 -5.54 19.60 14.80
N PHE A 114 -5.90 18.32 14.61
CA PHE A 114 -5.32 17.21 15.35
C PHE A 114 -3.93 16.80 14.84
N LEU A 115 -3.57 17.15 13.60
CA LEU A 115 -2.34 16.69 12.95
C LEU A 115 -1.05 16.96 13.77
N PRO A 116 -0.86 18.13 14.41
CA PRO A 116 0.34 18.39 15.21
C PRO A 116 0.48 17.47 16.44
N TYR A 117 -0.63 16.95 16.95
CA TYR A 117 -0.65 16.07 18.13
C TYR A 117 -0.53 14.59 17.75
N LEU A 118 -0.77 14.25 16.47
CA LEU A 118 -0.75 12.88 15.99
C LEU A 118 0.61 12.19 16.25
N GLN A 119 1.71 12.94 16.12
CA GLN A 119 3.06 12.45 16.35
C GLN A 119 3.30 11.96 17.80
N ASP A 120 2.54 12.47 18.77
CA ASP A 120 2.65 12.07 20.16
C ASP A 120 1.72 10.89 20.50
N PHE A 121 0.57 10.78 19.83
CA PHE A 121 -0.38 9.69 20.03
C PHE A 121 -0.01 8.39 19.31
N LEU A 122 0.50 8.47 18.07
CA LEU A 122 0.81 7.27 17.28
C LEU A 122 1.82 6.32 17.96
N PRO A 123 2.92 6.79 18.57
CA PRO A 123 3.85 5.91 19.27
C PRO A 123 3.18 5.11 20.39
N GLU A 124 2.30 5.75 21.17
CA GLU A 124 1.59 5.09 22.27
C GLU A 124 0.58 4.05 21.75
N ILE A 125 -0.15 4.38 20.68
CA ILE A 125 -1.10 3.44 20.04
C ILE A 125 -0.34 2.25 19.46
N PHE A 126 0.80 2.47 18.80
CA PHE A 126 1.60 1.38 18.24
C PHE A 126 2.24 0.52 19.33
N GLU A 127 2.66 1.11 20.44
CA GLU A 127 3.19 0.36 21.57
C GLU A 127 2.13 -0.53 22.22
N LEU A 128 0.89 -0.03 22.35
CA LEU A 128 -0.25 -0.85 22.78
C LEU A 128 -0.50 -2.02 21.83
N ILE A 129 -0.56 -1.78 20.52
CA ILE A 129 -0.70 -2.84 19.50
C ILE A 129 0.42 -3.86 19.60
N ARG A 130 1.67 -3.40 19.72
CA ARG A 130 2.87 -4.25 19.74
C ARG A 130 2.94 -5.11 20.99
N THR A 131 2.59 -4.57 22.15
CA THR A 131 2.66 -5.29 23.44
C THR A 131 1.45 -6.19 23.67
N GLN A 132 0.28 -5.82 23.13
CA GLN A 132 -1.00 -6.50 23.36
C GLN A 132 -1.55 -7.21 22.13
N TYR A 133 -0.70 -7.63 21.19
CA TYR A 133 -1.09 -8.30 19.94
C TYR A 133 -1.90 -9.60 20.12
N LYS A 134 -1.96 -10.16 21.34
CA LYS A 134 -2.77 -11.34 21.68
C LYS A 134 -4.11 -11.01 22.31
N ASP A 135 -4.30 -9.78 22.77
CA ASP A 135 -5.55 -9.30 23.33
C ASP A 135 -6.43 -8.76 22.20
N GLY A 136 -7.43 -9.56 21.82
CA GLY A 136 -8.31 -9.23 20.70
C GLY A 136 -9.11 -7.94 20.91
N ASP A 137 -9.47 -7.62 22.15
CA ASP A 137 -10.26 -6.44 22.47
C ASP A 137 -9.41 -5.17 22.38
N VAL A 138 -8.22 -5.18 22.98
CA VAL A 138 -7.27 -4.05 22.91
C VAL A 138 -6.83 -3.81 21.46
N LEU A 139 -6.54 -4.89 20.71
CA LEU A 139 -6.15 -4.80 19.31
C LEU A 139 -7.28 -4.20 18.46
N HIS A 140 -8.51 -4.68 18.64
CA HIS A 140 -9.68 -4.17 17.94
C HIS A 140 -9.88 -2.67 18.21
N GLN A 141 -9.79 -2.24 19.47
CA GLN A 141 -9.98 -0.83 19.83
C GLN A 141 -8.85 0.07 19.31
N SER A 142 -7.62 -0.44 19.32
CA SER A 142 -6.47 0.28 18.76
C SER A 142 -6.61 0.47 17.25
N PHE A 143 -7.06 -0.59 16.55
CA PHE A 143 -7.30 -0.56 15.11
C PHE A 143 -8.50 0.31 14.73
N ASN A 144 -9.55 0.32 15.55
CA ASN A 144 -10.67 1.24 15.40
C ASN A 144 -10.20 2.71 15.56
N CYS A 145 -9.38 3.01 16.57
CA CYS A 145 -8.76 4.33 16.76
C CYS A 145 -7.93 4.74 15.53
N LEU A 146 -7.04 3.87 15.03
CA LEU A 146 -6.27 4.14 13.82
C LEU A 146 -7.14 4.36 12.59
N SER A 147 -8.26 3.64 12.48
CA SER A 147 -9.24 3.82 11.39
C SER A 147 -9.88 5.21 11.43
N HIS A 148 -10.24 5.71 12.62
CA HIS A 148 -10.69 7.09 12.79
C HIS A 148 -9.61 8.11 12.37
N VAL A 149 -8.41 7.97 12.91
CA VAL A 149 -7.28 8.85 12.62
C VAL A 149 -6.98 8.93 11.12
N THR A 150 -6.81 7.77 10.48
CA THR A 150 -6.51 7.70 9.05
C THR A 150 -7.67 8.19 8.19
N TYR A 151 -8.92 7.95 8.61
CA TYR A 151 -10.10 8.46 7.90
C TYR A 151 -10.22 9.98 7.96
N PHE A 152 -10.12 10.61 9.14
CA PHE A 152 -10.32 12.06 9.26
C PHE A 152 -9.11 12.87 8.80
N LEU A 153 -7.89 12.31 8.90
CA LEU A 153 -6.66 12.99 8.52
C LEU A 153 -6.13 12.60 7.14
N HIS A 154 -6.90 11.85 6.33
CA HIS A 154 -6.39 11.42 5.02
C HIS A 154 -5.93 12.58 4.12
N ARG A 155 -6.55 13.77 4.22
CA ARG A 155 -6.18 14.94 3.41
C ARG A 155 -4.83 15.53 3.83
N PRO A 156 -4.58 15.89 5.11
CA PRO A 156 -3.26 16.35 5.52
C PRO A 156 -2.18 15.26 5.36
N LEU A 157 -2.52 13.98 5.58
CA LEU A 157 -1.55 12.88 5.44
C LEU A 157 -1.11 12.65 3.97
N THR A 158 -1.94 12.98 2.98
CA THR A 158 -1.51 12.92 1.57
C THR A 158 -0.66 14.11 1.12
N GLN A 159 -0.62 15.21 1.89
CA GLN A 159 0.20 16.38 1.56
C GLN A 159 1.69 16.13 1.81
N ASP A 160 2.01 15.39 2.88
CA ASP A 160 3.38 14.94 3.18
C ASP A 160 3.43 13.41 3.29
N VAL A 161 3.55 12.77 2.12
CA VAL A 161 3.65 11.32 2.02
C VAL A 161 4.89 10.80 2.73
N SER A 162 6.02 11.52 2.66
CA SER A 162 7.27 11.09 3.31
C SER A 162 7.11 11.03 4.83
N ASN A 163 6.56 12.07 5.44
CA ASN A 163 6.32 12.08 6.88
C ASN A 163 5.28 11.01 7.27
N THR A 164 4.21 10.85 6.49
CA THR A 164 3.20 9.81 6.73
C THR A 164 3.80 8.40 6.71
N LEU A 165 4.62 8.07 5.72
CA LEU A 165 5.31 6.77 5.65
C LEU A 165 6.23 6.56 6.85
N LYS A 166 6.98 7.59 7.28
CA LYS A 166 7.86 7.52 8.46
C LYS A 166 7.07 7.32 9.75
N MET A 167 5.98 8.08 9.94
CA MET A 167 5.13 7.98 11.13
C MET A 167 4.57 6.57 11.29
N PHE A 168 4.13 5.94 10.20
CA PHE A 168 3.54 4.58 10.24
C PHE A 168 4.57 3.45 10.05
N SER A 169 5.85 3.75 9.84
CA SER A 169 6.89 2.73 9.71
C SER A 169 6.93 1.73 10.88
N PRO A 170 6.77 2.14 12.16
CA PRO A 170 6.85 1.20 13.28
C PRO A 170 5.83 0.07 13.24
N ILE A 171 4.60 0.33 12.78
CA ILE A 171 3.57 -0.71 12.66
C ILE A 171 3.83 -1.62 11.45
N LEU A 172 4.36 -1.07 10.35
CA LEU A 172 4.72 -1.83 9.15
C LEU A 172 5.89 -2.78 9.37
N THR A 173 6.85 -2.41 10.22
CA THR A 173 8.03 -3.23 10.55
C THR A 173 7.80 -4.19 11.72
N SER A 174 6.55 -4.39 12.14
CA SER A 174 6.23 -5.32 13.22
C SER A 174 6.65 -6.75 12.87
N HIS A 175 7.24 -7.47 13.84
CA HIS A 175 7.55 -8.90 13.70
C HIS A 175 6.30 -9.78 13.63
N VAL A 176 5.13 -9.22 13.97
CA VAL A 176 3.86 -9.92 13.95
C VAL A 176 3.15 -9.65 12.63
N THR A 177 3.07 -10.66 11.76
CA THR A 177 2.62 -10.54 10.36
C THR A 177 1.27 -9.84 10.22
N HIS A 178 0.25 -10.24 10.98
CA HIS A 178 -1.08 -9.66 10.87
C HIS A 178 -1.14 -8.18 11.33
N ILE A 179 -0.21 -7.73 12.18
CA ILE A 179 -0.09 -6.32 12.55
C ILE A 179 0.51 -5.53 11.39
N ALA A 180 1.57 -6.05 10.77
CA ALA A 180 2.20 -5.42 9.61
C ALA A 180 1.22 -5.31 8.43
N GLU A 181 0.44 -6.38 8.18
CA GLU A 181 -0.63 -6.40 7.17
C GLU A 181 -1.72 -5.36 7.47
N PHE A 182 -2.18 -5.26 8.71
CA PHE A 182 -3.15 -4.24 9.10
C PHE A 182 -2.60 -2.81 8.93
N GLY A 183 -1.34 -2.57 9.33
CA GLY A 183 -0.67 -1.29 9.12
C GLY A 183 -0.57 -0.93 7.63
N ALA A 184 -0.31 -1.92 6.78
CA ALA A 184 -0.28 -1.75 5.34
C ALA A 184 -1.68 -1.46 4.77
N GLU A 185 -2.72 -2.13 5.25
CA GLU A 185 -4.11 -1.86 4.85
C GLU A 185 -4.55 -0.44 5.24
N CYS A 186 -4.18 0.00 6.45
CA CYS A 186 -4.42 1.37 6.93
C CYS A 186 -3.77 2.42 6.03
N LEU A 187 -2.49 2.25 5.73
CA LEU A 187 -1.78 3.17 4.84
C LEU A 187 -2.28 3.09 3.41
N ALA A 188 -2.66 1.90 2.91
CA ALA A 188 -3.17 1.75 1.56
C ALA A 188 -4.39 2.66 1.29
N PHE A 189 -5.26 2.87 2.28
CA PHE A 189 -6.36 3.81 2.16
C PHE A 189 -5.92 5.27 1.93
N ILE A 190 -4.84 5.70 2.58
CA ILE A 190 -4.26 7.04 2.40
C ILE A 190 -3.52 7.11 1.06
N LEU A 191 -2.66 6.13 0.77
CA LEU A 191 -1.78 6.15 -0.40
C LEU A 191 -2.55 6.07 -1.72
N ARG A 192 -3.70 5.37 -1.77
CA ARG A 192 -4.59 5.38 -2.94
C ARG A 192 -5.09 6.79 -3.31
N LYS A 193 -5.12 7.72 -2.34
CA LYS A 193 -5.58 9.11 -2.52
C LYS A 193 -4.47 10.07 -2.93
N VAL A 194 -3.20 9.63 -2.96
CA VAL A 194 -2.08 10.46 -3.45
C VAL A 194 -2.23 10.65 -4.95
N SER A 195 -2.42 11.89 -5.40
CA SER A 195 -2.76 12.19 -6.80
C SER A 195 -1.64 11.84 -7.78
N ASP A 196 -0.38 12.10 -7.43
CA ASP A 196 0.77 11.80 -8.27
C ASP A 196 1.39 10.45 -7.90
N ARG A 197 1.21 9.45 -8.78
CA ARG A 197 1.73 8.10 -8.59
C ARG A 197 3.25 8.03 -8.69
N HIS A 198 3.91 8.91 -9.44
CA HIS A 198 5.37 8.98 -9.50
C HIS A 198 5.92 9.45 -8.16
N VAL A 199 5.30 10.49 -7.58
CA VAL A 199 5.69 10.98 -6.26
C VAL A 199 5.47 9.89 -5.21
N LEU A 200 4.33 9.19 -5.25
CA LEU A 200 4.08 8.06 -4.35
C LEU A 200 5.20 7.02 -4.41
N LEU A 201 5.50 6.49 -5.60
CA LEU A 201 6.51 5.46 -5.78
C LEU A 201 7.91 5.93 -5.39
N PHE A 202 8.29 7.15 -5.81
CA PHE A 202 9.59 7.72 -5.46
C PHE A 202 9.72 7.91 -3.95
N LYS A 203 8.68 8.42 -3.27
CA LYS A 203 8.70 8.60 -1.81
C LYS A 203 8.75 7.27 -1.06
N MET A 204 8.09 6.23 -1.56
CA MET A 204 8.18 4.89 -0.96
C MET A 204 9.60 4.32 -1.05
N LEU A 205 10.23 4.41 -2.23
CA LEU A 205 11.61 3.98 -2.44
C LEU A 205 12.60 4.82 -1.62
N GLU A 206 12.37 6.13 -1.49
CA GLU A 206 13.21 7.04 -0.71
C GLU A 206 13.10 6.78 0.80
N VAL A 207 11.89 6.54 1.33
CA VAL A 207 11.67 6.38 2.78
C VAL A 207 12.06 5.00 3.29
N PHE A 208 11.77 3.95 2.52
CA PHE A 208 12.03 2.57 2.94
C PHE A 208 13.33 2.01 2.37
N GLU A 209 13.99 2.75 1.49
CA GLU A 209 15.29 2.39 0.91
C GLU A 209 15.28 0.94 0.37
N GLU A 210 16.32 0.15 0.70
CA GLU A 210 16.48 -1.24 0.27
C GLU A 210 15.51 -2.23 0.96
N ASN A 211 14.54 -1.75 1.77
CA ASN A 211 13.50 -2.60 2.37
C ASN A 211 12.36 -2.88 1.36
N TYR A 212 12.72 -3.52 0.25
CA TYR A 212 11.80 -3.87 -0.83
C TYR A 212 10.67 -4.79 -0.38
N SER A 213 10.91 -5.60 0.66
CA SER A 213 9.88 -6.48 1.21
C SER A 213 8.73 -5.70 1.82
N LEU A 214 9.04 -4.66 2.60
CA LEU A 214 8.04 -3.77 3.17
C LEU A 214 7.33 -2.95 2.10
N ILE A 215 8.05 -2.46 1.08
CA ILE A 215 7.46 -1.81 -0.10
C ILE A 215 6.48 -2.77 -0.78
N GLY A 216 6.85 -4.04 -0.93
CA GLY A 216 6.01 -5.08 -1.52
C GLY A 216 4.74 -5.36 -0.73
N ILE A 217 4.82 -5.44 0.60
CA ILE A 217 3.63 -5.57 1.48
C ILE A 217 2.69 -4.39 1.24
N LEU A 218 3.20 -3.17 1.35
CA LEU A 218 2.40 -1.96 1.27
C LEU A 218 1.79 -1.75 -0.12
N LEU A 219 2.57 -1.93 -1.19
CA LEU A 219 2.06 -1.84 -2.55
C LEU A 219 1.05 -2.94 -2.85
N SER A 220 1.25 -4.17 -2.36
CA SER A 220 0.26 -5.22 -2.56
C SER A 220 -1.10 -4.82 -1.98
N GLU A 221 -1.14 -4.18 -0.80
CA GLU A 221 -2.37 -3.67 -0.23
C GLU A 221 -2.91 -2.46 -1.00
N VAL A 222 -2.09 -1.53 -1.46
CA VAL A 222 -2.53 -0.40 -2.31
C VAL A 222 -3.21 -0.91 -3.59
N LEU A 223 -2.65 -1.93 -4.23
CA LEU A 223 -3.07 -2.45 -5.53
C LEU A 223 -4.22 -3.47 -5.44
N ARG A 224 -4.39 -4.15 -4.30
CA ARG A 224 -5.41 -5.18 -4.11
C ARG A 224 -6.82 -4.58 -4.04
N GLY A 225 -7.69 -5.02 -4.94
CA GLY A 225 -9.12 -4.75 -4.96
C GLY A 225 -9.92 -5.87 -4.28
N PRO A 226 -11.25 -5.78 -4.28
CA PRO A 226 -12.13 -6.82 -3.76
C PRO A 226 -12.26 -8.01 -4.74
N HIS A 227 -12.59 -9.20 -4.22
CA HIS A 227 -12.89 -10.41 -5.01
C HIS A 227 -11.82 -10.80 -6.04
N GLY A 228 -10.54 -10.66 -5.66
CA GLY A 228 -9.40 -10.99 -6.50
C GLY A 228 -9.20 -10.08 -7.72
N ARG A 229 -9.79 -8.89 -7.71
CA ARG A 229 -9.51 -7.87 -8.71
C ARG A 229 -8.45 -6.89 -8.27
N LEU A 230 -7.89 -6.17 -9.22
CA LEU A 230 -7.08 -5.00 -8.93
C LEU A 230 -7.95 -3.82 -8.49
N HIS A 231 -7.41 -2.98 -7.60
CA HIS A 231 -8.00 -1.68 -7.29
C HIS A 231 -7.79 -0.73 -8.48
N THR A 232 -8.66 0.27 -8.65
CA THR A 232 -8.59 1.20 -9.78
C THR A 232 -7.24 1.93 -9.90
N SER A 233 -6.61 2.27 -8.77
CA SER A 233 -5.27 2.87 -8.73
C SER A 233 -4.17 1.97 -9.30
N ALA A 234 -4.38 0.66 -9.35
CA ALA A 234 -3.40 -0.28 -9.85
C ALA A 234 -3.16 -0.12 -11.36
N HIS A 235 -4.18 0.27 -12.11
CA HIS A 235 -4.06 0.54 -13.55
C HIS A 235 -3.26 1.81 -13.87
N GLU A 236 -2.97 2.64 -12.87
CA GLU A 236 -2.03 3.75 -12.98
C GLU A 236 -0.64 3.37 -12.43
N ILE A 237 -0.60 2.68 -11.29
CA ILE A 237 0.66 2.39 -10.57
C ILE A 237 1.45 1.26 -11.25
N LEU A 238 0.81 0.16 -11.65
CA LEU A 238 1.50 -0.99 -12.23
C LEU A 238 2.23 -0.63 -13.54
N PRO A 239 1.60 0.03 -14.53
CA PRO A 239 2.33 0.43 -15.75
C PRO A 239 3.57 1.29 -15.46
N LEU A 240 3.48 2.19 -14.48
CA LEU A 240 4.61 3.01 -14.03
C LEU A 240 5.71 2.13 -13.41
N MET A 241 5.35 1.19 -12.55
CA MET A 241 6.34 0.29 -11.92
C MET A 241 7.03 -0.62 -12.95
N PHE A 242 6.29 -1.21 -13.89
CA PHE A 242 6.87 -2.00 -14.98
C PHE A 242 7.79 -1.14 -15.86
N GLY A 243 7.36 0.09 -16.18
CA GLY A 243 8.17 1.05 -16.91
C GLY A 243 9.48 1.39 -16.20
N LEU A 244 9.41 1.76 -14.92
CA LEU A 244 10.57 2.09 -14.08
C LEU A 244 11.53 0.89 -13.93
N ALA A 245 10.99 -0.30 -13.66
CA ALA A 245 11.78 -1.52 -13.46
C ALA A 245 12.46 -2.02 -14.74
N CYS A 246 11.84 -1.82 -15.91
CA CYS A 246 12.42 -2.22 -17.19
C CYS A 246 13.16 -1.07 -17.90
N GLY A 247 13.23 0.11 -17.28
CA GLY A 247 13.80 1.32 -17.88
C GLY A 247 13.05 1.82 -19.12
N THR A 248 11.80 1.41 -19.35
CA THR A 248 11.01 1.93 -20.47
C THR A 248 10.30 3.22 -20.05
N GLN A 249 10.20 4.18 -20.97
CA GLN A 249 9.37 5.36 -20.73
C GLN A 249 7.96 4.85 -20.46
N ALA A 250 7.43 5.08 -19.26
CA ALA A 250 6.08 4.65 -18.93
C ALA A 250 5.13 5.38 -19.90
N SER A 251 4.53 4.66 -20.86
CA SER A 251 3.55 5.28 -21.74
C SER A 251 2.33 5.63 -20.89
N PRO A 252 2.01 6.92 -20.66
CA PRO A 252 0.74 7.26 -20.04
C PRO A 252 -0.32 6.92 -21.09
N THR A 253 -1.32 6.13 -20.74
CA THR A 253 -2.55 6.10 -21.53
C THR A 253 -3.07 7.54 -21.63
N PRO A 254 -3.45 8.03 -22.82
CA PRO A 254 -3.80 9.43 -23.05
C PRO A 254 -5.15 9.74 -22.40
N GLY A 255 -5.10 10.06 -21.10
CA GLY A 255 -6.29 10.26 -20.29
C GLY A 255 -6.10 11.11 -19.04
N VAL A 256 -4.94 11.71 -18.77
CA VAL A 256 -4.82 12.59 -17.58
C VAL A 256 -3.91 13.81 -17.86
N ARG A 257 -4.57 14.86 -18.35
CA ARG A 257 -4.36 16.32 -18.19
C ARG A 257 -2.91 16.88 -18.07
N LYS A 258 -2.63 17.78 -19.03
CA LYS A 258 -1.54 18.75 -19.27
C LYS A 258 -0.97 19.59 -18.09
N GLY A 259 -1.02 19.17 -16.83
CA GLY A 259 -0.53 19.96 -15.69
C GLY A 259 0.92 19.68 -15.24
N ILE A 260 1.45 18.48 -15.50
CA ILE A 260 2.69 17.99 -14.85
C ILE A 260 3.97 18.50 -15.54
N ALA A 261 3.90 18.79 -16.85
CA ALA A 261 5.04 19.32 -17.62
C ALA A 261 5.51 20.70 -17.12
N ALA A 262 4.66 21.46 -16.42
CA ALA A 262 5.01 22.75 -15.83
C ALA A 262 5.69 22.62 -14.44
N LEU A 263 5.43 21.53 -13.69
CA LEU A 263 6.01 21.31 -12.37
C LEU A 263 7.41 20.67 -12.45
N LEU A 264 7.67 19.84 -13.46
CA LEU A 264 8.99 19.22 -13.68
C LEU A 264 10.06 20.22 -14.16
N LYS A 265 9.66 21.40 -14.67
CA LYS A 265 10.60 22.41 -15.18
C LYS A 265 11.25 23.29 -14.11
N LYS A 266 10.84 23.20 -12.84
CA LYS A 266 11.28 24.15 -11.79
C LYS A 266 12.36 23.64 -10.82
N ARG A 267 12.89 22.42 -10.97
CA ARG A 267 14.10 22.00 -10.26
C ARG A 267 14.93 21.04 -11.11
N CYS A 268 15.97 21.58 -11.74
CA CYS A 268 17.35 21.07 -11.73
C CYS A 268 18.12 21.70 -12.88
N HIS A 269 19.20 22.41 -12.54
CA HIS A 269 20.31 22.60 -13.47
C HIS A 269 21.13 21.30 -13.58
N PRO A 270 21.79 21.06 -14.72
CA PRO A 270 22.27 19.74 -15.10
C PRO A 270 23.76 19.52 -14.77
N GLU A 271 24.12 18.23 -14.78
CA GLU A 271 25.49 17.66 -14.89
C GLU A 271 26.28 17.70 -13.57
N SER A 272 26.61 16.59 -12.89
CA SER A 272 27.28 15.38 -13.36
C SER A 272 27.09 14.18 -12.38
N VAL A 273 25.93 13.50 -12.36
CA VAL A 273 25.70 12.24 -11.59
C VAL A 273 24.63 11.36 -12.28
N LYS A 274 24.51 11.41 -13.61
CA LYS A 274 23.30 10.93 -14.30
C LYS A 274 23.25 9.42 -14.57
N GLN A 275 24.38 8.72 -14.68
CA GLN A 275 24.37 7.28 -15.01
C GLN A 275 24.20 6.38 -13.77
N ASN A 276 24.96 6.62 -12.68
CA ASN A 276 24.82 5.79 -11.47
C ASN A 276 23.46 5.97 -10.76
N ALA A 277 22.87 7.16 -10.82
CA ALA A 277 21.57 7.43 -10.18
C ALA A 277 20.37 6.87 -10.95
N GLU A 278 20.49 6.59 -12.25
CA GLU A 278 19.44 5.95 -13.04
C GLU A 278 19.47 4.43 -12.87
N HIS A 279 20.65 3.79 -12.89
CA HIS A 279 20.79 2.35 -12.64
C HIS A 279 20.32 1.94 -11.22
N ILE A 280 20.68 2.71 -10.20
CA ILE A 280 20.24 2.47 -8.81
C ILE A 280 18.70 2.54 -8.70
N LYS A 281 18.03 3.37 -9.52
CA LYS A 281 16.56 3.49 -9.52
C LYS A 281 15.86 2.34 -10.25
N ILE A 282 16.45 1.83 -11.33
CA ILE A 282 15.88 0.70 -12.10
C ILE A 282 15.90 -0.58 -11.26
N SER A 283 17.06 -0.91 -10.66
CA SER A 283 17.19 -2.12 -9.83
C SER A 283 16.29 -2.06 -8.59
N ALA A 284 16.22 -0.91 -7.92
CA ALA A 284 15.32 -0.73 -6.77
C ALA A 284 13.84 -0.88 -7.14
N ALA A 285 13.42 -0.31 -8.27
CA ALA A 285 12.05 -0.45 -8.78
C ALA A 285 11.73 -1.91 -9.16
N GLY A 286 12.68 -2.62 -9.78
CA GLY A 286 12.56 -4.04 -10.12
C GLY A 286 12.41 -4.95 -8.89
N MET A 287 13.23 -4.74 -7.87
CA MET A 287 13.14 -5.47 -6.59
C MET A 287 11.80 -5.20 -5.90
N ALA A 288 11.38 -3.93 -5.80
CA ALA A 288 10.09 -3.55 -5.23
C ALA A 288 8.91 -4.17 -5.99
N LEU A 289 8.95 -4.15 -7.33
CA LEU A 289 7.93 -4.76 -8.18
C LEU A 289 7.85 -6.27 -7.95
N ARG A 290 8.98 -6.97 -7.89
CA ARG A 290 8.99 -8.42 -7.64
C ARG A 290 8.41 -8.76 -6.27
N GLU A 291 8.80 -8.06 -5.21
CA GLU A 291 8.23 -8.26 -3.86
C GLU A 291 6.73 -7.99 -3.82
N THR A 292 6.25 -7.01 -4.60
CA THR A 292 4.84 -6.69 -4.76
C THR A 292 4.09 -7.83 -5.47
N LEU A 293 4.62 -8.32 -6.60
CA LEU A 293 4.01 -9.38 -7.41
C LEU A 293 3.88 -10.68 -6.63
N ILE A 294 4.90 -11.06 -5.86
CA ILE A 294 4.89 -12.27 -5.01
C ILE A 294 3.67 -12.31 -4.08
N ARG A 295 3.27 -11.16 -3.52
CA ARG A 295 2.15 -11.04 -2.57
C ARG A 295 0.80 -10.83 -3.23
N LEU A 296 0.80 -10.20 -4.41
CA LEU A 296 -0.42 -9.82 -5.10
C LEU A 296 -1.01 -11.01 -5.90
N LEU A 297 -0.18 -11.72 -6.66
CA LEU A 297 -0.62 -12.72 -7.65
C LEU A 297 -1.48 -13.84 -7.07
N GLY A 298 -1.14 -14.35 -5.89
CA GLY A 298 -1.89 -15.44 -5.24
C GLY A 298 -3.33 -15.08 -4.87
N SER A 299 -3.71 -13.80 -4.98
CA SER A 299 -5.06 -13.33 -4.70
C SER A 299 -5.83 -12.87 -5.91
N LEU A 300 -5.18 -12.74 -7.07
CA LEU A 300 -5.79 -12.20 -8.28
C LEU A 300 -6.53 -13.27 -9.06
N ASP A 301 -7.55 -12.89 -9.81
CA ASP A 301 -8.17 -13.76 -10.81
C ASP A 301 -7.27 -13.93 -12.05
N ALA A 302 -7.58 -14.94 -12.87
CA ALA A 302 -6.78 -15.27 -14.05
C ALA A 302 -6.64 -14.10 -15.05
N ASN A 303 -7.65 -13.24 -15.19
CA ASN A 303 -7.62 -12.13 -16.14
C ASN A 303 -6.68 -11.03 -15.68
N GLU A 304 -6.66 -10.75 -14.37
CA GLU A 304 -5.73 -9.78 -13.78
C GLU A 304 -4.27 -10.28 -13.88
N VAL A 305 -4.04 -11.58 -13.73
CA VAL A 305 -2.71 -12.19 -13.99
C VAL A 305 -2.31 -12.03 -15.45
N VAL A 306 -3.22 -12.28 -16.39
CA VAL A 306 -2.99 -12.04 -17.84
C VAL A 306 -2.66 -10.58 -18.11
N TYR A 307 -3.36 -9.63 -17.49
CA TYR A 307 -3.05 -8.21 -17.59
C TYR A 307 -1.62 -7.88 -17.15
N LEU A 308 -1.16 -8.44 -16.01
CA LEU A 308 0.21 -8.24 -15.52
C LEU A 308 1.26 -8.81 -16.48
N ILE A 309 1.00 -9.97 -17.10
CA ILE A 309 1.88 -10.54 -18.13
C ILE A 309 1.94 -9.61 -19.35
N GLY A 310 0.81 -9.04 -19.76
CA GLY A 310 0.74 -8.07 -20.86
C GLY A 310 1.55 -6.79 -20.60
N LEU A 311 1.58 -6.28 -19.36
CA LEU A 311 2.44 -5.13 -19.01
C LEU A 311 3.93 -5.44 -19.22
N LEU A 312 4.36 -6.67 -18.89
CA LEU A 312 5.73 -7.10 -19.13
C LEU A 312 6.02 -7.27 -20.63
N GLU A 313 5.08 -7.82 -21.40
CA GLU A 313 5.23 -7.94 -22.86
C GLU A 313 5.45 -6.56 -23.51
N VAL A 314 4.66 -5.56 -23.13
CA VAL A 314 4.84 -4.17 -23.60
C VAL A 314 6.21 -3.62 -23.18
N SER A 315 6.66 -3.95 -21.97
CA SER A 315 7.99 -3.53 -21.47
C SER A 315 9.13 -4.12 -22.29
N PHE A 316 9.03 -5.39 -22.72
CA PHE A 316 10.01 -5.98 -23.65
C PHE A 316 10.02 -5.26 -25.01
N ASP A 317 8.87 -4.86 -25.55
CA ASP A 317 8.84 -4.14 -26.83
C ASP A 317 9.50 -2.75 -26.74
N GLY A 318 9.26 -2.04 -25.64
CA GLY A 318 9.78 -0.69 -25.42
C GLY A 318 11.30 -0.60 -25.20
N MET A 319 11.98 -1.70 -24.91
CA MET A 319 13.41 -1.71 -24.57
C MET A 319 14.34 -2.06 -25.75
N LYS A 320 13.81 -2.42 -26.93
CA LYS A 320 14.59 -2.84 -28.12
C LYS A 320 15.70 -1.86 -28.54
N ASN A 321 15.48 -0.56 -28.35
CA ASN A 321 16.37 0.50 -28.80
C ASN A 321 17.12 1.21 -27.65
N SER A 322 17.11 0.62 -26.45
CA SER A 322 17.76 1.21 -25.28
C SER A 322 19.29 1.02 -25.33
N PRO A 323 20.12 1.97 -24.86
CA PRO A 323 21.56 1.75 -24.75
C PRO A 323 21.92 0.59 -23.80
N ASP A 324 21.12 0.38 -22.74
CA ASP A 324 21.35 -0.67 -21.72
C ASP A 324 20.42 -1.89 -21.88
N VAL A 325 20.14 -2.33 -23.12
CA VAL A 325 19.17 -3.41 -23.39
C VAL A 325 19.44 -4.64 -22.54
N LEU A 326 20.70 -5.10 -22.44
CA LEU A 326 21.02 -6.36 -21.77
C LEU A 326 20.72 -6.36 -20.27
N GLU A 327 21.03 -5.27 -19.56
CA GLU A 327 20.75 -5.17 -18.12
C GLU A 327 19.25 -5.08 -17.86
N ARG A 328 18.55 -4.24 -18.63
CA ARG A 328 17.08 -4.13 -18.56
C ARG A 328 16.40 -5.45 -18.93
N PHE A 329 17.00 -6.21 -19.85
CA PHE A 329 16.52 -7.53 -20.25
C PHE A 329 16.60 -8.53 -19.10
N LYS A 330 17.72 -8.54 -18.36
CA LYS A 330 17.90 -9.38 -17.18
C LYS A 330 16.88 -9.04 -16.09
N GLU A 331 16.62 -7.76 -15.83
CA GLU A 331 15.59 -7.38 -14.85
C GLU A 331 14.18 -7.80 -15.31
N ALA A 332 13.85 -7.58 -16.59
CA ALA A 332 12.58 -8.03 -17.18
C ALA A 332 12.41 -9.57 -17.11
N LEU A 333 13.48 -10.34 -17.34
CA LEU A 333 13.48 -11.80 -17.14
C LEU A 333 13.30 -12.20 -15.68
N SER A 334 13.89 -11.44 -14.74
CA SER A 334 13.68 -11.65 -13.31
C SER A 334 12.20 -11.46 -12.94
N ILE A 335 11.56 -10.41 -13.47
CA ILE A 335 10.12 -10.16 -13.30
C ILE A 335 9.28 -11.27 -13.95
N LEU A 336 9.63 -11.71 -15.17
CA LEU A 336 8.97 -12.84 -15.84
C LEU A 336 9.02 -14.11 -15.00
N ASN A 337 10.20 -14.41 -14.45
CA ASN A 337 10.38 -15.54 -13.56
C ASN A 337 9.49 -15.40 -12.32
N THR A 338 9.42 -14.23 -11.68
CA THR A 338 8.50 -13.99 -10.55
C THR A 338 7.04 -14.23 -10.94
N LEU A 339 6.58 -13.73 -12.09
CA LEU A 339 5.22 -13.98 -12.59
C LEU A 339 4.95 -15.48 -12.73
N ILE A 340 5.87 -16.25 -13.33
CA ILE A 340 5.73 -17.71 -13.51
C ILE A 340 5.69 -18.43 -12.15
N CYS A 341 6.54 -18.04 -11.21
CA CYS A 341 6.67 -18.71 -9.91
C CYS A 341 5.48 -18.47 -8.99
N SER A 342 4.92 -17.26 -9.04
CA SER A 342 3.94 -16.78 -8.08
C SER A 342 2.51 -16.80 -8.62
N SER A 343 2.30 -17.08 -9.91
CA SER A 343 0.97 -17.28 -10.47
C SER A 343 0.34 -18.57 -9.96
N PRO A 344 -0.97 -18.57 -9.59
CA PRO A 344 -1.68 -19.78 -9.21
C PRO A 344 -1.64 -20.86 -10.30
N THR A 345 -1.30 -22.10 -9.93
CA THR A 345 -1.15 -23.21 -10.88
C THR A 345 -2.47 -23.59 -11.59
N GLU A 346 -3.60 -23.29 -10.95
CA GLU A 346 -4.94 -23.44 -11.52
C GLU A 346 -5.19 -22.56 -12.76
N TYR A 347 -4.45 -21.45 -12.92
CA TYR A 347 -4.58 -20.54 -14.06
C TYR A 347 -3.66 -20.88 -15.22
N ALA A 348 -2.88 -21.96 -15.13
CA ALA A 348 -1.91 -22.35 -16.16
C ALA A 348 -2.52 -22.32 -17.56
N ALA A 349 -3.68 -22.94 -17.78
CA ALA A 349 -4.36 -22.98 -19.08
C ALA A 349 -4.88 -21.62 -19.59
N SER A 350 -5.14 -20.66 -18.69
CA SER A 350 -5.61 -19.32 -19.03
C SER A 350 -4.46 -18.36 -19.31
N THR A 351 -3.29 -18.59 -18.68
CA THR A 351 -2.10 -17.73 -18.81
C THR A 351 -1.10 -18.23 -19.85
N GLU A 352 -1.23 -19.48 -20.31
CA GLU A 352 -0.30 -20.19 -21.21
C GLU A 352 0.03 -19.36 -22.47
N ASP A 353 -1.00 -18.89 -23.18
CA ASP A 353 -0.84 -18.11 -24.41
C ASP A 353 -0.14 -16.75 -24.16
N SER A 354 -0.46 -16.11 -23.03
CA SER A 354 0.11 -14.80 -22.66
C SER A 354 1.58 -14.92 -22.28
N PHE A 355 1.95 -15.95 -21.50
CA PHE A 355 3.37 -16.26 -21.27
C PHE A 355 4.07 -16.62 -22.57
N GLY A 356 3.42 -17.37 -23.46
CA GLY A 356 3.95 -17.72 -24.76
C GLY A 356 4.29 -16.51 -25.63
N ALA A 357 3.38 -15.54 -25.71
CA ALA A 357 3.58 -14.26 -26.38
C ALA A 357 4.72 -13.45 -25.73
N CYS A 358 4.77 -13.41 -24.40
CA CYS A 358 5.80 -12.70 -23.64
C CYS A 358 7.22 -13.26 -23.92
N PHE A 359 7.39 -14.59 -23.93
CA PHE A 359 8.67 -15.21 -24.32
C PHE A 359 9.04 -14.92 -25.78
N SER A 360 8.07 -14.96 -26.69
CA SER A 360 8.29 -14.62 -28.11
C SER A 360 8.78 -13.18 -28.25
N LYS A 361 8.21 -12.26 -27.47
CA LYS A 361 8.62 -10.87 -27.43
C LYS A 361 10.02 -10.72 -26.83
N ALA A 362 10.32 -11.37 -25.71
CA ALA A 362 11.65 -11.35 -25.09
C ALA A 362 12.75 -11.79 -26.07
N LEU A 363 12.54 -12.91 -26.79
CA LEU A 363 13.49 -13.39 -27.82
C LEU A 363 13.66 -12.42 -28.99
N SER A 364 12.65 -11.60 -29.28
CA SER A 364 12.77 -10.55 -30.32
C SER A 364 13.61 -9.35 -29.89
N VAL A 365 13.88 -9.22 -28.58
CA VAL A 365 14.70 -8.14 -27.99
C VAL A 365 16.15 -8.59 -27.85
N SER A 366 16.36 -9.76 -27.24
CA SER A 366 17.68 -10.31 -26.97
C SER A 366 17.60 -11.83 -26.88
N ALA A 367 18.50 -12.55 -27.54
CA ALA A 367 18.62 -14.00 -27.41
C ALA A 367 19.72 -14.37 -26.40
N SER A 368 19.61 -13.82 -25.18
CA SER A 368 20.51 -14.20 -24.08
C SER A 368 20.21 -15.61 -23.58
N GLU A 369 21.24 -16.38 -23.23
CA GLU A 369 21.11 -17.68 -22.54
C GLU A 369 20.36 -17.58 -21.21
N ASP A 370 20.32 -16.39 -20.60
CA ASP A 370 19.57 -16.11 -19.35
C ASP A 370 18.06 -16.44 -19.47
N ILE A 371 17.52 -16.53 -20.69
CA ILE A 371 16.13 -16.91 -20.93
C ILE A 371 15.87 -18.40 -20.68
N ILE A 372 16.89 -19.26 -20.83
CA ILE A 372 16.75 -20.72 -20.79
C ILE A 372 16.24 -21.21 -19.43
N PRO A 373 16.79 -20.77 -18.28
CA PRO A 373 16.30 -21.21 -16.96
C PRO A 373 14.84 -20.79 -16.72
N VAL A 374 14.48 -19.56 -17.10
CA VAL A 374 13.12 -19.02 -16.95
C VAL A 374 12.13 -19.78 -17.83
N PHE A 375 12.50 -20.02 -19.09
CA PHE A 375 11.72 -20.79 -20.03
C PHE A 375 11.54 -22.25 -19.60
N THR A 376 12.60 -22.90 -19.12
CA THR A 376 12.53 -24.28 -18.61
C THR A 376 11.59 -24.39 -17.42
N LYS A 377 11.56 -23.38 -16.56
CA LYS A 377 10.62 -23.33 -15.43
C LYS A 377 9.17 -23.22 -15.89
N PHE A 378 8.90 -22.38 -16.90
CA PHE A 378 7.59 -22.30 -17.53
C PHE A 378 7.15 -23.65 -18.12
N LEU A 379 8.03 -24.34 -18.85
CA LEU A 379 7.69 -25.62 -19.46
C LEU A 379 7.35 -26.72 -18.43
N ARG A 380 7.97 -26.69 -17.24
CA ARG A 380 7.68 -27.64 -16.15
C ARG A 380 6.30 -27.43 -15.52
N GLY A 381 5.67 -26.28 -15.71
CA GLY A 381 4.47 -25.82 -15.00
C GLY A 381 3.13 -26.44 -15.45
N SER A 382 3.13 -27.35 -16.43
CA SER A 382 1.94 -27.95 -17.10
C SER A 382 1.47 -27.17 -18.33
N ILE A 383 2.15 -27.40 -19.45
CA ILE A 383 1.69 -27.06 -20.79
C ILE A 383 0.59 -28.07 -21.15
N ARG A 384 -0.64 -27.60 -21.41
CA ARG A 384 -1.75 -28.49 -21.79
C ARG A 384 -2.32 -28.15 -23.17
N ARG A 385 -2.21 -26.90 -23.62
CA ARG A 385 -2.81 -26.44 -24.88
C ARG A 385 -1.77 -25.99 -25.90
N TYR A 386 -0.63 -25.48 -25.47
CA TYR A 386 0.40 -24.95 -26.34
C TYR A 386 1.30 -26.06 -26.89
N ASN A 387 1.80 -25.88 -28.12
CA ASN A 387 2.80 -26.79 -28.69
C ASN A 387 4.21 -26.39 -28.20
N PRO A 388 4.83 -27.11 -27.24
CA PRO A 388 6.15 -26.74 -26.73
C PRO A 388 7.22 -26.79 -27.82
N PHE A 389 7.04 -27.59 -28.87
CA PHE A 389 8.02 -27.74 -29.94
C PHE A 389 8.27 -26.45 -30.72
N ASP A 390 7.23 -25.65 -30.99
CA ASP A 390 7.38 -24.41 -31.75
C ASP A 390 8.15 -23.34 -30.97
N GLN A 391 7.89 -23.23 -29.66
CA GLN A 391 8.66 -22.33 -28.80
C GLN A 391 10.07 -22.82 -28.54
N ILE A 392 10.27 -24.11 -28.27
CA ILE A 392 11.63 -24.68 -28.13
C ILE A 392 12.43 -24.40 -29.40
N ARG A 393 11.83 -24.63 -30.58
CA ARG A 393 12.46 -24.32 -31.87
C ARG A 393 12.77 -22.84 -32.02
N MET A 394 11.88 -21.95 -31.57
CA MET A 394 12.08 -20.50 -31.60
C MET A 394 13.21 -20.05 -30.66
N VAL A 395 13.24 -20.55 -29.42
CA VAL A 395 14.30 -20.28 -28.43
C VAL A 395 15.64 -20.75 -28.99
N CYS A 396 15.73 -22.01 -29.45
CA CYS A 396 16.96 -22.54 -30.06
C CYS A 396 17.39 -21.71 -31.27
N ARG A 397 16.46 -21.36 -32.17
CA ARG A 397 16.78 -20.51 -33.35
C ARG A 397 17.27 -19.12 -32.98
N GLY A 398 16.76 -18.53 -31.89
CA GLY A 398 17.22 -17.24 -31.39
C GLY A 398 18.68 -17.33 -30.92
N LEU A 399 18.97 -18.30 -30.06
CA LEU A 399 20.31 -18.53 -29.49
C LEU A 399 21.35 -18.82 -30.58
N PHE A 400 21.08 -19.77 -31.48
CA PHE A 400 21.99 -20.11 -32.57
C PHE A 400 22.22 -18.95 -33.56
N ARG A 401 21.26 -18.04 -33.74
CA ARG A 401 21.46 -16.84 -34.56
C ARG A 401 22.42 -15.86 -33.90
N GLN A 402 22.38 -15.74 -32.58
CA GLN A 402 23.26 -14.84 -31.83
C GLN A 402 24.69 -15.37 -31.81
N GLU A 403 24.90 -16.68 -31.57
CA GLU A 403 26.22 -17.32 -31.69
C GLU A 403 26.86 -17.07 -33.07
N LEU A 404 26.08 -17.16 -34.17
CA LEU A 404 26.58 -16.90 -35.53
C LEU A 404 26.92 -15.43 -35.79
N LEU A 405 26.31 -14.48 -35.08
CA LEU A 405 26.63 -13.06 -35.16
C LEU A 405 27.89 -12.74 -34.34
N ASP A 406 28.01 -13.33 -33.15
CA ASP A 406 29.18 -13.16 -32.26
C ASP A 406 30.45 -13.82 -32.84
N PHE A 407 30.31 -14.84 -33.69
CA PHE A 407 31.43 -15.45 -34.43
C PHE A 407 31.91 -14.65 -35.66
N ASN A 408 31.12 -13.66 -36.12
CA ASN A 408 31.40 -12.89 -37.35
C ASN A 408 31.72 -11.40 -37.10
N GLY A 409 31.83 -10.98 -35.83
CA GLY A 409 32.34 -9.66 -35.42
C GLY A 409 33.69 -9.80 -34.74
#